data_AF-A0A812XEI9-F1
#
_entry.id   AF-A0A812XEI9-F1
#
_cell.length_a   1.000
_cell.length_b   1.000
_cell.length_c   1.000
_cell.angle_alpha   90.00
_cell.angle_beta   90.00
_cell.angle_gamma   90.00
#
_symmetry.space_group_name_H-M   'P 1'
#
loop_
_entity.id
_entity.type
_entity.pdbx_description
1 polymer ?
#
loop_
_entity_poly.entity_id
_entity_poly.type
_entity_poly.pdbx_seq_one_letter_code
_entity_poly.pdbx_strand_id
1 'polypeptide(L)'
;MRVVVQGLTSEAGVGMAGEANVNKSFGKVVGDVLYKPRKERGLWQVATSGRLVLVFSVEAQIQSALSGVEDDDFLCFLDTHFELTRFKADRKKITALFAKWLELEGREADQAVYLEALAKDFNMSLPYLSYLCRSSPSSVRRTMMTMFPTVPSDDQSRYLAMLCFPKLHDFYTCYHSMESLLIFNPQNATGPPANAEALSDELWEDLMVTMYYSEARPQDKIKVLRSISHLIFITCMHMRQMVGYFKDPVAEDPDKDPSEREDPFLAREEAFVTFYLRIIDMHNSKQFLVRFEKQEELSRLRTRLGYCAAFPFIQPENTKFVLNLKYHDQRLCVSMIVDLALREKYGNIRDYSLTNEDGTTDPMTMGVPRSWADLAKLPSSGIFRCRYVCSPEDRQVEFRKKLAQTYGYMAGNFSPSDVSWWTGLKEAGDDVLDLLEFFISRYNHVDEAFRDIDGGVKEGENAGNTTSNGELTLREFEAGLKDIGCFKFKGPNEKERIGGVFRYLDPGGEGNVSLQEWQILDQLWKEHLGFSKI
;
A
#
# COMPACT_ATOMS: atom_id res chain seq x y z
N MET A 1 -11.00 -36.87 3.37
CA MET A 1 -11.67 -37.58 2.25
C MET A 1 -11.82 -39.05 2.63
N ARG A 2 -13.05 -39.60 2.74
CA ARG A 2 -13.27 -41.00 3.17
C ARG A 2 -13.57 -41.85 1.93
N VAL A 3 -12.60 -42.64 1.46
CA VAL A 3 -12.88 -43.70 0.49
C VAL A 3 -13.27 -44.93 1.30
N VAL A 4 -14.58 -45.19 1.39
CA VAL A 4 -15.08 -46.44 1.98
C VAL A 4 -15.08 -47.49 0.87
N VAL A 5 -14.17 -48.45 0.95
CA VAL A 5 -14.19 -49.65 0.11
C VAL A 5 -15.00 -50.70 0.85
N GLN A 6 -16.25 -50.90 0.46
CA GLN A 6 -17.06 -52.03 0.92
C GLN A 6 -16.95 -53.16 -0.12
N GLY A 7 -16.37 -54.28 0.28
CA GLY A 7 -16.56 -55.55 -0.41
C GLY A 7 -17.98 -56.05 -0.11
N LEU A 8 -18.78 -56.29 -1.14
CA LEU A 8 -20.12 -56.85 -1.00
C LEU A 8 -20.05 -58.35 -0.65
N THR A 9 -20.64 -58.71 0.49
CA THR A 9 -21.42 -59.95 0.61
C THR A 9 -22.88 -59.54 0.83
N SER A 10 -23.78 -60.15 0.07
CA SER A 10 -25.21 -59.81 -0.04
C SER A 10 -25.97 -59.86 1.28
N GLU A 11 -26.84 -58.86 1.53
CA GLU A 11 -28.28 -59.05 1.81
C GLU A 11 -29.02 -57.70 1.92
N ALA A 12 -30.34 -57.74 1.74
CA ALA A 12 -31.21 -56.64 1.33
C ALA A 12 -31.62 -55.65 2.44
N GLY A 13 -31.93 -54.41 2.04
CA GLY A 13 -32.61 -53.41 2.88
C GLY A 13 -32.86 -52.08 2.16
N VAL A 14 -34.10 -51.57 2.27
CA VAL A 14 -34.67 -50.39 1.60
C VAL A 14 -34.39 -49.10 2.38
N GLY A 15 -34.16 -47.96 1.70
CA GLY A 15 -34.30 -46.63 2.32
C GLY A 15 -33.65 -45.46 1.57
N MET A 16 -34.49 -44.51 1.14
CA MET A 16 -34.34 -43.18 0.52
C MET A 16 -32.96 -42.48 0.44
N ALA A 17 -32.69 -41.84 -0.71
CA ALA A 17 -31.60 -40.88 -0.91
C ALA A 17 -32.13 -39.56 -1.51
N GLY A 18 -31.71 -38.43 -0.92
CA GLY A 18 -31.76 -37.10 -1.53
C GLY A 18 -30.46 -36.83 -2.30
N GLU A 19 -30.59 -36.19 -3.45
CA GLU A 19 -29.49 -35.88 -4.38
C GLU A 19 -28.69 -34.65 -3.97
N ALA A 20 -27.36 -34.74 -4.07
CA ALA A 20 -26.46 -33.59 -4.15
C ALA A 20 -25.65 -33.72 -5.45
N ASN A 21 -25.75 -32.70 -6.30
CA ASN A 21 -25.12 -32.63 -7.62
C ASN A 21 -23.61 -32.41 -7.51
N VAL A 22 -22.82 -33.31 -8.13
CA VAL A 22 -21.39 -33.10 -8.41
C VAL A 22 -21.20 -33.16 -9.92
N ASN A 23 -20.87 -32.00 -10.52
CA ASN A 23 -20.71 -31.83 -11.95
C ASN A 23 -19.27 -32.11 -12.44
N LYS A 24 -19.20 -33.00 -13.44
CA LYS A 24 -18.29 -33.13 -14.61
C LYS A 24 -16.76 -33.30 -14.49
N SER A 25 -16.35 -34.35 -15.25
CA SER A 25 -15.12 -34.65 -16.01
C SER A 25 -13.79 -34.87 -15.29
N PHE A 26 -13.42 -36.16 -15.15
CA PHE A 26 -12.06 -36.62 -14.90
C PHE A 26 -11.31 -36.89 -16.22
N GLY A 27 -10.19 -36.20 -16.43
CA GLY A 27 -8.93 -36.69 -17.00
C GLY A 27 -8.87 -37.25 -18.44
N LYS A 28 -7.92 -36.71 -19.22
CA LYS A 28 -7.41 -37.23 -20.51
C LYS A 28 -6.33 -38.31 -20.23
N VAL A 29 -6.32 -39.39 -21.02
CA VAL A 29 -5.53 -40.62 -20.77
C VAL A 29 -4.17 -40.62 -21.48
N VAL A 30 -3.16 -41.16 -20.79
CA VAL A 30 -1.99 -41.85 -21.36
C VAL A 30 -2.02 -43.30 -20.80
N GLY A 31 -2.24 -44.31 -21.65
CA GLY A 31 -2.17 -45.74 -21.29
C GLY A 31 -3.53 -46.46 -21.14
N ASP A 32 -3.68 -47.58 -21.85
CA ASP A 32 -4.91 -48.35 -22.01
C ASP A 32 -5.43 -49.00 -20.73
N VAL A 33 -6.68 -48.65 -20.38
CA VAL A 33 -7.81 -49.46 -19.88
C VAL A 33 -8.73 -48.49 -19.13
N LEU A 34 -9.78 -48.04 -19.83
CA LEU A 34 -10.76 -47.10 -19.31
C LEU A 34 -11.83 -47.86 -18.49
N TYR A 35 -11.61 -48.04 -17.20
CA TYR A 35 -12.69 -48.47 -16.31
C TYR A 35 -13.56 -47.23 -15.99
N LYS A 36 -14.76 -47.16 -16.56
CA LYS A 36 -15.81 -46.20 -16.18
C LYS A 36 -16.77 -46.92 -15.23
N PRO A 37 -16.61 -46.85 -13.90
CA PRO A 37 -17.56 -47.51 -13.02
C PRO A 37 -18.93 -46.86 -13.20
N ARG A 38 -19.96 -47.68 -13.42
CA ARG A 38 -21.35 -47.23 -13.37
C ARG A 38 -21.65 -46.80 -11.93
N LYS A 39 -22.18 -45.58 -11.76
CA LYS A 39 -22.76 -45.16 -10.48
C LYS A 39 -24.07 -45.90 -10.28
N GLU A 40 -24.07 -46.93 -9.46
CA GLU A 40 -25.29 -47.46 -8.86
C GLU A 40 -25.27 -47.05 -7.38
N ARG A 41 -26.20 -46.15 -6.99
CA ARG A 41 -26.33 -45.62 -5.61
C ARG A 41 -25.14 -44.80 -5.08
N GLY A 42 -24.38 -44.12 -5.95
CA GLY A 42 -23.28 -43.26 -5.52
C GLY A 42 -22.02 -44.00 -5.05
N LEU A 43 -22.01 -45.33 -5.16
CA LEU A 43 -20.84 -46.17 -4.90
C LEU A 43 -20.16 -46.48 -6.23
N TRP A 44 -18.84 -46.30 -6.27
CA TRP A 44 -18.02 -46.69 -7.41
C TRP A 44 -17.63 -48.15 -7.22
N GLN A 45 -18.02 -49.03 -8.15
CA GLN A 45 -17.47 -50.39 -8.18
C GLN A 45 -15.97 -50.29 -8.49
N VAL A 46 -15.13 -50.85 -7.64
CA VAL A 46 -13.68 -50.91 -7.85
C VAL A 46 -13.32 -52.38 -8.07
N ALA A 47 -12.51 -52.67 -9.09
CA ALA A 47 -12.06 -54.04 -9.37
C ALA A 47 -11.33 -54.62 -8.15
N THR A 48 -11.56 -55.90 -7.87
CA THR A 48 -10.95 -56.62 -6.73
C THR A 48 -9.45 -56.88 -6.91
N SER A 49 -8.92 -56.69 -8.13
CA SER A 49 -7.49 -56.75 -8.43
C SER A 49 -7.14 -55.76 -9.55
N GLY A 50 -5.91 -55.24 -9.53
CA GLY A 50 -5.42 -54.25 -10.48
C GLY A 50 -4.75 -53.03 -9.81
N ARG A 51 -4.17 -52.13 -10.62
CA ARG A 51 -3.58 -50.88 -10.15
C ARG A 51 -4.58 -49.74 -10.31
N LEU A 52 -5.11 -49.25 -9.19
CA LEU A 52 -5.91 -48.03 -9.17
C LEU A 52 -4.96 -46.82 -9.02
N VAL A 53 -4.95 -45.93 -10.00
CA VAL A 53 -4.27 -44.62 -9.91
C VAL A 53 -5.34 -43.56 -9.77
N LEU A 54 -5.34 -42.87 -8.63
CA LEU A 54 -6.21 -41.72 -8.38
C LEU A 54 -5.36 -40.46 -8.50
N VAL A 55 -5.74 -39.56 -9.40
CA VAL A 55 -5.13 -38.23 -9.53
C VAL A 55 -6.13 -37.23 -8.99
N PHE A 56 -5.75 -36.57 -7.89
CA PHE A 56 -6.51 -35.46 -7.33
C PHE A 56 -5.77 -34.18 -7.66
N SER A 57 -6.43 -33.22 -8.30
CA SER A 57 -5.90 -31.86 -8.40
C SER A 57 -6.59 -31.00 -7.34
N VAL A 58 -5.89 -30.79 -6.23
CA VAL A 58 -6.35 -29.90 -5.16
C VAL A 58 -6.44 -28.47 -5.69
N GLU A 59 -5.45 -28.06 -6.49
CA GLU A 59 -5.41 -26.74 -7.14
C GLU A 59 -6.63 -26.49 -8.03
N ALA A 60 -7.03 -27.44 -8.87
CA ALA A 60 -8.19 -27.25 -9.74
C ALA A 60 -9.51 -27.12 -8.94
N GLN A 61 -9.62 -27.81 -7.80
CA GLN A 61 -10.78 -27.68 -6.91
C GLN A 61 -10.78 -26.34 -6.17
N ILE A 62 -9.61 -25.90 -5.67
CA ILE A 62 -9.46 -24.58 -5.06
C ILE A 62 -9.79 -23.49 -6.10
N GLN A 63 -9.22 -23.55 -7.29
CA GLN A 63 -9.48 -22.59 -8.37
C GLN A 63 -10.95 -22.57 -8.78
N SER A 64 -11.60 -23.74 -8.86
CA SER A 64 -13.03 -23.81 -9.17
C SER A 64 -13.90 -23.26 -8.04
N ALA A 65 -13.49 -23.40 -6.79
CA ALA A 65 -14.26 -22.91 -5.65
C ALA A 65 -14.06 -21.40 -5.44
N LEU A 66 -12.91 -20.87 -5.83
CA LEU A 66 -12.61 -19.44 -5.87
C LEU A 66 -13.14 -18.76 -7.14
N SER A 67 -13.85 -19.48 -8.03
CA SER A 67 -14.41 -18.86 -9.23
C SER A 67 -15.47 -17.83 -8.85
N GLY A 68 -15.19 -16.55 -9.10
CA GLY A 68 -16.08 -15.43 -8.75
C GLY A 68 -15.68 -14.68 -7.49
N VAL A 69 -14.60 -15.09 -6.80
CA VAL A 69 -13.91 -14.24 -5.82
C VAL A 69 -13.01 -13.29 -6.61
N GLU A 70 -13.12 -11.99 -6.38
CA GLU A 70 -12.24 -11.00 -7.01
C GLU A 70 -10.82 -11.15 -6.45
N ASP A 71 -9.79 -10.90 -7.28
CA ASP A 71 -8.38 -11.11 -6.90
C ASP A 71 -7.95 -10.21 -5.70
N ASP A 72 -8.69 -9.14 -5.45
CA ASP A 72 -8.49 -8.19 -4.35
C ASP A 72 -9.41 -8.44 -3.12
N ASP A 73 -10.39 -9.35 -3.20
CA ASP A 73 -11.24 -9.72 -2.06
C ASP A 73 -10.62 -10.86 -1.23
N PHE A 74 -9.54 -10.51 -0.53
CA PHE A 74 -8.80 -11.47 0.28
C PHE A 74 -9.61 -12.03 1.47
N LEU A 75 -10.61 -11.30 1.96
CA LEU A 75 -11.53 -11.80 2.99
C LEU A 75 -12.40 -12.94 2.45
N CYS A 76 -13.04 -12.74 1.30
CA CYS A 76 -13.85 -13.78 0.66
C CYS A 76 -12.99 -14.99 0.26
N PHE A 77 -11.75 -14.75 -0.18
CA PHE A 77 -10.77 -15.82 -0.38
C PHE A 77 -10.54 -16.63 0.89
N LEU A 78 -10.26 -15.98 2.03
CA LEU A 78 -10.00 -16.67 3.30
C LEU A 78 -11.21 -17.46 3.78
N ASP A 79 -12.41 -16.88 3.70
CA ASP A 79 -13.63 -17.56 4.11
C ASP A 79 -13.89 -18.78 3.22
N THR A 80 -13.78 -18.63 1.90
CA THR A 80 -13.93 -19.75 0.94
C THR A 80 -12.85 -20.82 1.19
N HIS A 81 -11.61 -20.41 1.42
CA HIS A 81 -10.51 -21.32 1.73
C HIS A 81 -10.78 -22.12 3.01
N PHE A 82 -11.24 -21.47 4.09
CA PHE A 82 -11.56 -22.16 5.33
C PHE A 82 -12.78 -23.07 5.20
N GLU A 83 -13.78 -22.72 4.38
CA GLU A 83 -14.91 -23.60 4.11
C GLU A 83 -14.51 -24.85 3.31
N LEU A 84 -13.52 -24.75 2.41
CA LEU A 84 -13.01 -25.87 1.63
C LEU A 84 -12.09 -26.79 2.43
N THR A 85 -11.23 -26.20 3.27
CA THR A 85 -10.16 -26.93 3.95
C THR A 85 -10.58 -27.52 5.30
N ARG A 86 -11.62 -26.95 5.93
CA ARG A 86 -12.08 -27.39 7.26
C ARG A 86 -13.50 -27.95 7.23
N PHE A 87 -13.75 -28.95 8.05
CA PHE A 87 -15.03 -29.62 8.16
C PHE A 87 -15.97 -28.90 9.13
N LYS A 88 -17.23 -28.72 8.71
CA LYS A 88 -18.34 -28.46 9.63
C LYS A 88 -18.78 -29.81 10.22
N ALA A 89 -18.41 -30.08 11.47
CA ALA A 89 -18.77 -31.33 12.13
C ALA A 89 -20.28 -31.39 12.42
N ASP A 90 -20.89 -32.54 12.11
CA ASP A 90 -22.28 -32.80 12.50
C ASP A 90 -22.42 -32.94 14.01
N ARG A 91 -23.66 -32.83 14.51
CA ARG A 91 -23.96 -32.88 15.94
C ARG A 91 -23.41 -34.14 16.63
N LYS A 92 -23.47 -35.31 15.98
CA LYS A 92 -23.00 -36.58 16.58
C LYS A 92 -21.48 -36.57 16.74
N LYS A 93 -20.75 -36.09 15.74
CA LYS A 93 -19.30 -35.92 15.79
C LYS A 93 -18.90 -34.91 16.85
N ILE A 94 -19.56 -33.76 16.91
CA ILE A 94 -19.29 -32.73 17.94
C ILE A 94 -19.48 -33.32 19.35
N THR A 95 -20.55 -34.08 19.61
CA THR A 95 -20.75 -34.73 20.91
C THR A 95 -19.61 -35.68 21.26
N ALA A 96 -19.14 -36.49 20.31
CA ALA A 96 -18.00 -37.38 20.54
C ALA A 96 -16.69 -36.60 20.79
N LEU A 97 -16.46 -35.52 20.04
CA LEU A 97 -15.29 -34.66 20.21
C LEU A 97 -15.28 -33.98 21.59
N PHE A 98 -16.44 -33.55 22.09
CA PHE A 98 -16.57 -32.94 23.40
C PHE A 98 -16.51 -33.93 24.55
N ALA A 99 -17.06 -35.14 24.38
CA ALA A 99 -16.83 -36.21 25.34
C ALA A 99 -15.33 -36.49 25.49
N LYS A 100 -14.59 -36.54 24.37
CA LYS A 100 -13.14 -36.73 24.42
C LYS A 100 -12.41 -35.57 25.08
N TRP A 101 -12.83 -34.32 24.84
CA TRP A 101 -12.27 -33.15 25.51
C TRP A 101 -12.38 -33.25 27.04
N LEU A 102 -13.54 -33.65 27.56
CA LEU A 102 -13.76 -33.85 28.99
C LEU A 102 -12.89 -34.99 29.57
N GLU A 103 -12.70 -36.09 28.83
CA GLU A 103 -11.80 -37.18 29.25
C GLU A 103 -10.33 -36.74 29.41
N LEU A 104 -9.93 -35.67 28.72
CA LEU A 104 -8.57 -35.13 28.76
C LEU A 104 -8.38 -34.06 29.85
N GLU A 105 -9.39 -33.77 30.66
CA GLU A 105 -9.28 -32.77 31.73
C GLU A 105 -8.13 -33.09 32.70
N GLY A 106 -7.33 -32.08 33.02
CA GLY A 106 -6.12 -32.21 33.84
C GLY A 106 -4.88 -32.73 33.08
N ARG A 107 -5.00 -33.10 31.80
CA ARG A 107 -3.89 -33.54 30.94
C ARG A 107 -3.52 -32.46 29.93
N GLU A 108 -2.82 -31.42 30.38
CA GLU A 108 -2.57 -30.20 29.59
C GLU A 108 -1.87 -30.45 28.24
N ALA A 109 -0.93 -31.40 28.19
CA ALA A 109 -0.23 -31.76 26.96
C ALA A 109 -1.18 -32.41 25.93
N ASP A 110 -2.00 -33.36 26.38
CA ASP A 110 -2.97 -34.05 25.51
C ASP A 110 -4.05 -33.07 25.03
N GLN A 111 -4.52 -32.18 25.91
CA GLN A 111 -5.46 -31.12 25.55
C GLN A 111 -4.89 -30.18 24.49
N ALA A 112 -3.60 -29.81 24.59
CA ALA A 112 -2.95 -28.96 23.60
C ALA A 112 -2.92 -29.61 22.21
N VAL A 113 -2.44 -30.86 22.13
CA VAL A 113 -2.40 -31.62 20.87
C VAL A 113 -3.81 -31.78 20.28
N TYR A 114 -4.79 -32.02 21.15
CA TYR A 114 -6.18 -32.15 20.73
C TYR A 114 -6.74 -30.86 20.15
N LEU A 115 -6.50 -29.70 20.78
CA LEU A 115 -6.91 -28.40 20.26
C LEU A 115 -6.25 -28.09 18.91
N GLU A 116 -4.96 -28.40 18.75
CA GLU A 116 -4.27 -28.19 17.46
C GLU A 116 -4.87 -29.05 16.34
N ALA A 117 -5.23 -30.30 16.64
CA ALA A 117 -5.93 -31.15 15.68
C ALA A 117 -7.31 -30.58 15.33
N LEU A 118 -8.06 -30.11 16.33
CA LEU A 118 -9.36 -29.49 16.10
C LEU A 118 -9.25 -28.21 15.24
N ALA A 119 -8.25 -27.37 15.49
CA ALA A 119 -8.06 -26.11 14.78
C ALA A 119 -7.67 -26.29 13.30
N LYS A 120 -7.00 -27.40 12.97
CA LYS A 120 -6.61 -27.73 11.60
C LYS A 120 -7.79 -28.29 10.79
N ASP A 121 -8.60 -29.14 11.41
CA ASP A 121 -9.59 -29.94 10.69
C ASP A 121 -11.01 -29.37 10.74
N PHE A 122 -11.36 -28.51 11.71
CA PHE A 122 -12.76 -28.12 11.95
C PHE A 122 -12.97 -26.60 11.95
N ASN A 123 -14.09 -26.18 11.36
CA ASN A 123 -14.65 -24.84 11.57
C ASN A 123 -15.53 -24.88 12.82
N MET A 124 -15.02 -24.33 13.93
CA MET A 124 -15.76 -24.30 15.18
C MET A 124 -16.61 -23.05 15.29
N SER A 125 -17.89 -23.24 15.59
CA SER A 125 -18.79 -22.13 15.90
C SER A 125 -18.50 -21.57 17.29
N LEU A 126 -18.89 -20.32 17.52
CA LEU A 126 -18.75 -19.66 18.82
C LEU A 126 -19.36 -20.47 20.00
N PRO A 127 -20.55 -21.09 19.90
CA PRO A 127 -21.06 -21.95 20.98
C PRO A 127 -20.14 -23.10 21.36
N TYR A 128 -19.44 -23.68 20.38
CA TYR A 128 -18.50 -24.78 20.58
C TYR A 128 -17.24 -24.30 21.28
N LEU A 129 -16.68 -23.16 20.85
CA LEU A 129 -15.57 -22.51 21.54
C LEU A 129 -15.93 -22.17 22.99
N SER A 130 -17.11 -21.58 23.21
CA SER A 130 -17.59 -21.23 24.56
C SER A 130 -17.71 -22.46 25.46
N TYR A 131 -18.19 -23.59 24.92
CA TYR A 131 -18.24 -24.85 25.65
C TYR A 131 -16.85 -25.36 26.03
N LEU A 132 -15.88 -25.36 25.11
CA LEU A 132 -14.50 -25.78 25.38
C LEU A 132 -13.86 -24.92 26.50
N CYS A 133 -14.08 -23.60 26.46
CA CYS A 133 -13.58 -22.68 27.48
C CYS A 133 -14.23 -22.89 28.85
N ARG A 134 -15.56 -23.10 28.90
CA ARG A 134 -16.31 -23.32 30.16
C ARG A 134 -16.04 -24.67 30.80
N SER A 135 -15.84 -25.70 29.98
CA SER A 135 -15.61 -27.08 30.46
C SER A 135 -14.19 -27.31 30.99
N SER A 136 -13.21 -26.47 30.62
CA SER A 136 -11.83 -26.56 31.12
C SER A 136 -11.26 -25.17 31.41
N PRO A 137 -11.68 -24.49 32.50
CA PRO A 137 -11.29 -23.11 32.79
C PRO A 137 -9.78 -22.89 32.92
N SER A 138 -9.02 -23.91 33.37
CA SER A 138 -7.55 -23.87 33.44
C SER A 138 -6.88 -23.76 32.07
N SER A 139 -7.55 -24.22 31.01
CA SER A 139 -7.01 -24.28 29.65
C SER A 139 -7.54 -23.16 28.75
N VAL A 140 -8.37 -22.24 29.28
CA VAL A 140 -9.04 -21.19 28.49
C VAL A 140 -8.10 -20.39 27.61
N ARG A 141 -6.93 -19.97 28.12
CA ARG A 141 -5.93 -19.21 27.37
C ARG A 141 -5.45 -19.99 26.15
N ARG A 142 -5.09 -21.26 26.32
CA ARG A 142 -4.60 -22.11 25.23
C ARG A 142 -5.72 -22.45 24.23
N THR A 143 -6.91 -22.75 24.73
CA THR A 143 -8.10 -22.96 23.90
C THR A 143 -8.35 -21.75 23.01
N MET A 144 -8.36 -20.55 23.57
CA MET A 144 -8.56 -19.31 22.82
C MET A 144 -7.43 -19.10 21.81
N MET A 145 -6.16 -19.11 22.22
CA MET A 145 -5.02 -18.94 21.29
C MET A 145 -5.06 -19.88 20.08
N THR A 146 -5.49 -21.13 20.30
CA THR A 146 -5.45 -22.18 19.27
C THR A 146 -6.69 -22.18 18.39
N MET A 147 -7.86 -21.96 18.99
CA MET A 147 -9.15 -22.09 18.31
C MET A 147 -9.69 -20.75 17.78
N PHE A 148 -9.18 -19.61 18.23
CA PHE A 148 -9.64 -18.30 17.75
C PHE A 148 -9.58 -18.15 16.22
N PRO A 149 -8.53 -18.63 15.50
CA PRO A 149 -8.50 -18.61 14.03
C PRO A 149 -9.56 -19.49 13.33
N THR A 150 -10.35 -20.25 14.09
CA THR A 150 -11.48 -21.05 13.57
C THR A 150 -12.83 -20.37 13.77
N VAL A 151 -12.87 -19.30 14.57
CA VAL A 151 -14.06 -18.46 14.74
C VAL A 151 -14.27 -17.69 13.43
N PRO A 152 -15.52 -17.52 12.96
CA PRO A 152 -15.82 -16.64 11.83
C PRO A 152 -15.14 -15.27 11.97
N SER A 153 -14.68 -14.71 10.84
CA SER A 153 -13.89 -13.49 10.83
C SER A 153 -14.69 -12.22 11.15
N ASP A 154 -15.99 -12.31 11.40
CA ASP A 154 -16.84 -11.16 11.71
C ASP A 154 -16.59 -10.62 13.13
N ASP A 155 -16.71 -9.30 13.27
CA ASP A 155 -16.43 -8.58 14.52
C ASP A 155 -17.32 -9.04 15.68
N GLN A 156 -18.57 -9.44 15.41
CA GLN A 156 -19.50 -9.89 16.44
C GLN A 156 -19.05 -11.22 17.03
N SER A 157 -18.71 -12.20 16.19
CA SER A 157 -18.20 -13.51 16.61
C SER A 157 -16.88 -13.39 17.37
N ARG A 158 -15.96 -12.55 16.88
CA ARG A 158 -14.68 -12.27 17.54
C ARG A 158 -14.86 -11.60 18.90
N TYR A 159 -15.71 -10.58 18.98
CA TYR A 159 -16.05 -9.90 20.24
C TYR A 159 -16.65 -10.88 21.26
N LEU A 160 -17.65 -11.68 20.86
CA LEU A 160 -18.27 -12.65 21.74
C LEU A 160 -17.31 -13.78 22.14
N ALA A 161 -16.38 -14.18 21.28
CA ALA A 161 -15.33 -15.13 21.63
C ALA A 161 -14.43 -14.56 22.74
N MET A 162 -14.10 -13.27 22.70
CA MET A 162 -13.36 -12.60 23.77
C MET A 162 -14.12 -12.55 25.11
N LEU A 163 -15.45 -12.61 25.09
CA LEU A 163 -16.23 -12.72 26.34
C LEU A 163 -16.16 -14.12 26.98
N CYS A 164 -15.49 -15.09 26.35
CA CYS A 164 -15.31 -16.43 26.92
C CYS A 164 -14.23 -16.48 28.03
N PHE A 165 -13.44 -15.42 28.21
CA PHE A 165 -12.45 -15.35 29.30
C PHE A 165 -13.13 -15.09 30.64
N PRO A 166 -12.99 -15.98 31.64
CA PRO A 166 -13.55 -15.76 32.98
C PRO A 166 -12.73 -14.74 33.79
N LYS A 167 -11.46 -14.52 33.44
CA LYS A 167 -10.53 -13.64 34.15
C LYS A 167 -9.96 -12.60 33.20
N LEU A 168 -9.91 -11.35 33.67
CA LEU A 168 -9.34 -10.24 32.91
C LEU A 168 -7.85 -10.45 32.56
N HIS A 169 -7.08 -11.06 33.45
CA HIS A 169 -5.66 -11.35 33.20
C HIS A 169 -5.44 -12.30 32.02
N ASP A 170 -6.28 -13.35 31.90
CA ASP A 170 -6.19 -14.31 30.81
C ASP A 170 -6.59 -13.66 29.48
N PHE A 171 -7.64 -12.84 29.51
CA PHE A 171 -8.05 -12.01 28.36
C PHE A 171 -6.89 -11.13 27.89
N TYR A 172 -6.31 -10.32 28.78
CA TYR A 172 -5.23 -9.39 28.44
C TYR A 172 -4.01 -10.11 27.84
N THR A 173 -3.57 -11.19 28.48
CA THR A 173 -2.42 -11.98 28.03
C THR A 173 -2.68 -12.59 26.65
N CYS A 174 -3.87 -13.13 26.43
CA CYS A 174 -4.25 -13.75 25.16
C CYS A 174 -4.46 -12.71 24.06
N TYR A 175 -5.09 -11.58 24.38
CA TYR A 175 -5.30 -10.47 23.45
C TYR A 175 -3.97 -9.97 22.91
N HIS A 176 -3.00 -9.69 23.80
CA HIS A 176 -1.68 -9.24 23.38
C HIS A 176 -0.93 -10.30 22.57
N SER A 177 -1.08 -11.58 22.93
CA SER A 177 -0.47 -12.69 22.17
C SER A 177 -1.12 -12.90 20.78
N MET A 178 -2.37 -12.49 20.59
CA MET A 178 -3.11 -12.57 19.32
C MET A 178 -3.24 -11.22 18.62
N GLU A 179 -2.59 -10.17 19.12
CA GLU A 179 -2.80 -8.80 18.66
C GLU A 179 -2.64 -8.69 17.15
N SER A 180 -1.57 -9.28 16.60
CA SER A 180 -1.32 -9.32 15.15
C SER A 180 -2.44 -9.98 14.35
N LEU A 181 -3.11 -11.00 14.89
CA LEU A 181 -4.25 -11.65 14.25
C LEU A 181 -5.52 -10.81 14.36
N LEU A 182 -5.72 -10.15 15.50
CA LEU A 182 -6.92 -9.34 15.78
C LEU A 182 -6.93 -8.05 14.98
N ILE A 183 -5.77 -7.42 14.81
CA ILE A 183 -5.60 -6.21 14.01
C ILE A 183 -5.37 -6.53 12.53
N PHE A 184 -5.23 -7.81 12.16
CA PHE A 184 -5.09 -8.20 10.78
C PHE A 184 -6.37 -7.81 10.04
N ASN A 185 -6.23 -6.87 9.11
CA ASN A 185 -7.30 -6.43 8.25
C ASN A 185 -7.27 -7.26 6.97
N PRO A 186 -8.03 -8.35 6.84
CA PRO A 186 -8.00 -9.17 5.63
C PRO A 186 -8.46 -8.39 4.40
N GLN A 187 -9.29 -7.34 4.54
CA GLN A 187 -9.75 -6.52 3.42
C GLN A 187 -8.64 -5.59 2.88
N ASN A 188 -7.69 -5.25 3.72
CA ASN A 188 -6.53 -4.46 3.35
C ASN A 188 -5.37 -4.82 4.27
N ALA A 189 -4.70 -5.95 3.98
CA ALA A 189 -3.68 -6.54 4.85
C ALA A 189 -2.53 -5.56 5.17
N THR A 190 -2.37 -4.54 4.34
CA THR A 190 -1.31 -3.55 4.42
C THR A 190 -1.82 -2.12 4.58
N GLY A 191 -3.13 -1.84 4.70
CA GLY A 191 -3.60 -0.45 4.69
C GLY A 191 -4.85 -0.18 5.53
N PRO A 192 -5.26 1.10 5.59
CA PRO A 192 -6.45 1.47 6.35
C PRO A 192 -7.72 0.80 5.78
N PRO A 193 -8.68 0.44 6.64
CA PRO A 193 -10.03 0.10 6.22
C PRO A 193 -10.65 1.20 5.35
N ALA A 194 -11.57 0.85 4.45
CA ALA A 194 -12.20 1.79 3.52
C ALA A 194 -12.98 2.93 4.21
N ASN A 195 -13.40 2.72 5.45
CA ASN A 195 -14.12 3.67 6.30
C ASN A 195 -13.26 4.19 7.47
N ALA A 196 -11.94 4.04 7.40
CA ALA A 196 -11.05 4.57 8.41
C ALA A 196 -11.11 6.11 8.42
N GLU A 197 -11.32 6.67 9.60
CA GLU A 197 -11.25 8.11 9.83
C GLU A 197 -9.89 8.44 10.44
N ALA A 198 -9.23 9.48 9.93
CA ALA A 198 -8.03 10.00 10.55
C ALA A 198 -8.38 10.67 11.89
N LEU A 199 -7.39 10.81 12.76
CA LEU A 199 -7.49 11.72 13.91
C LEU A 199 -7.90 13.11 13.43
N SER A 200 -8.71 13.82 14.22
CA SER A 200 -9.01 15.22 13.94
C SER A 200 -7.74 16.06 14.07
N ASP A 201 -7.69 17.18 13.35
CA ASP A 201 -6.53 18.06 13.39
C ASP A 201 -6.28 18.59 14.80
N GLU A 202 -7.33 18.88 15.59
CA GLU A 202 -7.19 19.34 16.98
C GLU A 202 -6.56 18.26 17.88
N LEU A 203 -7.03 17.01 17.78
CA LEU A 203 -6.50 15.93 18.60
C LEU A 203 -5.06 15.57 18.17
N TRP A 204 -4.77 15.69 16.88
CA TRP A 204 -3.42 15.53 16.37
C TRP A 204 -2.48 16.63 16.87
N GLU A 205 -2.91 17.90 16.86
CA GLU A 205 -2.15 19.02 17.43
C GLU A 205 -1.89 18.81 18.92
N ASP A 206 -2.90 18.41 19.70
CA ASP A 206 -2.74 18.09 21.12
C ASP A 206 -1.73 16.96 21.34
N LEU A 207 -1.76 15.91 20.50
CA LEU A 207 -0.79 14.82 20.54
C LEU A 207 0.64 15.33 20.25
N MET A 208 0.82 16.14 19.21
CA MET A 208 2.12 16.72 18.83
C MET A 208 2.67 17.64 19.92
N VAL A 209 1.82 18.48 20.51
CA VAL A 209 2.16 19.39 21.62
C VAL A 209 2.51 18.59 22.88
N THR A 210 1.76 17.55 23.20
CA THR A 210 2.04 16.66 24.35
C THR A 210 3.37 15.96 24.17
N MET A 211 3.67 15.45 22.96
CA MET A 211 4.98 14.88 22.67
C MET A 211 6.08 15.93 22.78
N TYR A 212 5.87 17.15 22.30
CA TYR A 212 6.84 18.25 22.40
C TYR A 212 7.22 18.56 23.85
N TYR A 213 6.23 18.73 24.73
CA TYR A 213 6.47 19.05 26.16
C TYR A 213 6.93 17.86 27.00
N SER A 214 6.85 16.63 26.49
CA SER A 214 7.34 15.45 27.20
C SER A 214 8.86 15.42 27.25
N GLU A 215 9.41 15.26 28.46
CA GLU A 215 10.84 15.07 28.73
C GLU A 215 11.37 13.69 28.29
N ALA A 216 10.51 12.82 27.75
CA ALA A 216 10.92 11.51 27.26
C ALA A 216 11.88 11.62 26.06
N ARG A 217 12.84 10.70 25.99
CA ARG A 217 13.73 10.59 24.83
C ARG A 217 12.92 10.25 23.57
N PRO A 218 13.36 10.68 22.36
CA PRO A 218 12.66 10.38 21.10
C PRO A 218 12.31 8.89 20.93
N GLN A 219 13.22 7.97 21.28
CA GLN A 219 12.99 6.53 21.14
C GLN A 219 11.91 6.03 22.09
N ASP A 220 11.82 6.59 23.30
CA ASP A 220 10.77 6.23 24.25
C ASP A 220 9.41 6.79 23.80
N LYS A 221 9.37 7.98 23.18
CA LYS A 221 8.19 8.51 22.49
C LYS A 221 7.73 7.59 21.36
N ILE A 222 8.65 7.12 20.51
CA ILE A 222 8.36 6.15 19.44
C ILE A 222 7.80 4.84 19.98
N LYS A 223 8.34 4.30 21.08
CA LYS A 223 7.80 3.08 21.70
C LYS A 223 6.34 3.26 22.13
N VAL A 224 6.01 4.40 22.73
CA VAL A 224 4.64 4.74 23.12
C VAL A 224 3.76 4.87 21.88
N LEU A 225 4.17 5.65 20.88
CA LEU A 225 3.43 5.80 19.62
C LEU A 225 3.16 4.45 18.95
N ARG A 226 4.15 3.56 18.89
CA ARG A 226 4.00 2.21 18.35
C ARG A 226 3.00 1.36 19.14
N SER A 227 2.97 1.50 20.46
CA SER A 227 2.01 0.75 21.30
C SER A 227 0.56 1.14 21.05
N ILE A 228 0.31 2.34 20.50
CA ILE A 228 -1.03 2.85 20.21
C ILE A 228 -1.31 3.04 18.70
N SER A 229 -0.34 2.80 17.82
CA SER A 229 -0.48 3.14 16.39
C SER A 229 -1.57 2.33 15.67
N HIS A 230 -1.93 1.16 16.20
CA HIS A 230 -3.01 0.34 15.68
C HIS A 230 -4.41 0.95 15.91
N LEU A 231 -4.54 1.91 16.83
CA LEU A 231 -5.77 2.63 17.15
C LEU A 231 -5.91 3.94 16.38
N ILE A 232 -4.88 4.32 15.61
CA ILE A 232 -4.74 5.65 15.05
C ILE A 232 -4.55 5.54 13.54
N PHE A 233 -5.37 6.30 12.81
CA PHE A 233 -5.15 6.60 11.41
C PHE A 233 -4.82 8.08 11.26
N ILE A 234 -4.02 8.42 10.26
CA ILE A 234 -3.51 9.77 10.06
C ILE A 234 -3.62 10.18 8.59
N THR A 235 -3.51 11.47 8.33
CA THR A 235 -3.39 12.00 6.96
C THR A 235 -1.92 12.13 6.54
N CYS A 236 -1.68 12.41 5.25
CA CYS A 236 -0.37 12.76 4.73
C CYS A 236 0.18 14.05 5.39
N MET A 237 -0.70 15.00 5.74
CA MET A 237 -0.31 16.23 6.45
C MET A 237 0.11 15.95 7.89
N HIS A 238 -0.59 15.08 8.61
CA HIS A 238 -0.17 14.61 9.93
C HIS A 238 1.19 13.90 9.85
N MET A 239 1.37 12.99 8.88
CA MET A 239 2.67 12.34 8.65
C MET A 239 3.77 13.36 8.36
N ARG A 240 3.50 14.38 7.54
CA ARG A 240 4.44 15.48 7.25
C ARG A 240 4.86 16.21 8.52
N GLN A 241 3.93 16.54 9.41
CA GLN A 241 4.21 17.18 10.70
C GLN A 241 5.04 16.26 11.61
N MET A 242 4.70 14.98 11.70
CA MET A 242 5.44 13.99 12.49
C MET A 242 6.89 13.81 12.02
N VAL A 243 7.12 13.70 10.70
CA VAL A 243 8.47 13.66 10.11
C VAL A 243 9.22 14.96 10.39
N GLY A 244 8.51 16.09 10.43
CA GLY A 244 9.06 17.39 10.81
C GLY A 244 9.37 17.56 12.30
N TYR A 245 8.76 16.77 13.17
CA TYR A 245 9.00 16.79 14.62
C TYR A 245 10.24 16.01 15.01
N PHE A 246 10.43 14.80 14.48
CA PHE A 246 11.63 13.98 14.71
C PHE A 246 12.80 14.44 13.83
N LYS A 247 13.15 15.73 13.84
CA LYS A 247 14.31 16.24 13.11
C LYS A 247 15.63 15.81 13.77
N ASP A 248 16.67 15.79 12.95
CA ASP A 248 18.02 15.41 13.33
C ASP A 248 18.62 16.43 14.34
N PRO A 249 18.88 16.04 15.60
CA PRO A 249 19.52 16.86 16.63
C PRO A 249 21.04 16.97 16.42
N VAL A 250 21.65 16.36 15.39
CA VAL A 250 23.08 16.59 15.05
C VAL A 250 23.34 18.07 14.73
N ALA A 251 22.30 18.86 14.46
CA ALA A 251 22.39 20.31 14.35
C ALA A 251 22.52 21.06 15.70
N GLU A 252 22.22 20.44 16.84
CA GLU A 252 22.00 21.15 18.11
C GLU A 252 23.18 21.09 19.10
N ASP A 253 24.09 20.10 19.00
CA ASP A 253 25.27 20.02 19.88
C ASP A 253 26.50 19.42 19.16
N PRO A 254 27.32 20.26 18.50
CA PRO A 254 28.52 19.80 17.80
C PRO A 254 29.58 19.21 18.75
N ASP A 255 29.50 19.47 20.06
CA ASP A 255 30.52 19.07 21.04
C ASP A 255 30.31 17.66 21.61
N LYS A 256 29.14 17.03 21.40
CA LYS A 256 28.90 15.63 21.81
C LYS A 256 29.71 14.64 20.98
N ASP A 257 30.33 13.67 21.68
CA ASP A 257 31.09 12.57 21.07
C ASP A 257 30.22 11.82 20.04
N PRO A 258 30.68 11.65 18.78
CA PRO A 258 29.97 10.91 17.74
C PRO A 258 29.53 9.49 18.14
N SER A 259 30.26 8.84 19.06
CA SER A 259 29.93 7.50 19.54
C SER A 259 28.79 7.49 20.56
N GLU A 260 28.51 8.62 21.20
CA GLU A 260 27.36 8.81 22.11
C GLU A 260 26.13 9.38 21.39
N ARG A 261 26.28 9.78 20.12
CA ARG A 261 25.14 10.24 19.30
C ARG A 261 24.29 9.03 18.95
N GLU A 262 23.17 8.87 19.65
CA GLU A 262 22.08 8.01 19.20
C GLU A 262 21.71 8.41 17.77
N ASP A 263 21.70 7.44 16.84
CA ASP A 263 21.41 7.71 15.42
C ASP A 263 20.00 8.31 15.30
N PRO A 264 19.90 9.62 15.04
CA PRO A 264 18.62 10.32 15.10
C PRO A 264 17.76 10.07 13.88
N PHE A 265 18.37 9.58 12.79
CA PHE A 265 17.61 9.11 11.64
C PHE A 265 16.69 7.95 12.03
N LEU A 266 17.08 7.16 13.04
CA LEU A 266 16.25 6.05 13.52
C LEU A 266 14.90 6.54 14.05
N ALA A 267 14.82 7.59 14.86
CA ALA A 267 13.54 7.98 15.45
C ALA A 267 12.52 8.42 14.39
N ARG A 268 12.97 9.23 13.42
CA ARG A 268 12.14 9.68 12.30
C ARG A 268 11.73 8.53 11.38
N GLU A 269 12.67 7.66 11.04
CA GLU A 269 12.40 6.49 10.21
C GLU A 269 11.44 5.52 10.91
N GLU A 270 11.62 5.28 12.22
CA GLU A 270 10.71 4.45 13.00
C GLU A 270 9.31 5.06 13.09
N ALA A 271 9.17 6.37 13.29
CA ALA A 271 7.86 7.05 13.26
C ALA A 271 7.19 6.85 11.91
N PHE A 272 7.94 7.11 10.83
CA PHE A 272 7.46 6.97 9.46
C PHE A 272 6.97 5.55 9.18
N VAL A 273 7.81 4.54 9.44
CA VAL A 273 7.46 3.13 9.20
C VAL A 273 6.29 2.69 10.07
N THR A 274 6.20 3.17 11.32
CA THR A 274 5.10 2.81 12.24
C THR A 274 3.73 3.25 11.73
N PHE A 275 3.66 4.41 11.08
CA PHE A 275 2.40 4.99 10.60
C PHE A 275 2.20 4.96 9.09
N TYR A 276 3.18 4.50 8.30
CA TYR A 276 3.08 4.50 6.83
C TYR A 276 1.81 3.80 6.34
N LEU A 277 1.52 2.62 6.88
CA LEU A 277 0.33 1.83 6.55
C LEU A 277 -0.95 2.30 7.26
N ARG A 278 -0.87 3.42 8.01
CA ARG A 278 -1.98 4.07 8.72
C ARG A 278 -2.42 5.38 8.05
N ILE A 279 -1.82 5.74 6.91
CA ILE A 279 -2.15 6.94 6.15
C ILE A 279 -3.39 6.69 5.29
N ILE A 280 -4.48 7.43 5.54
CA ILE A 280 -5.76 7.21 4.85
C ILE A 280 -5.82 7.82 3.44
N ASP A 281 -5.02 8.86 3.18
CA ASP A 281 -5.03 9.64 1.95
C ASP A 281 -3.69 9.52 1.21
N MET A 282 -3.17 8.29 1.10
CA MET A 282 -1.83 7.98 0.56
C MET A 282 -1.59 8.51 -0.88
N HIS A 283 -2.65 8.88 -1.62
CA HIS A 283 -2.55 9.60 -2.89
C HIS A 283 -1.89 10.99 -2.77
N ASN A 284 -1.81 11.55 -1.56
CA ASN A 284 -1.14 12.78 -1.20
C ASN A 284 0.27 12.59 -0.63
N SER A 285 0.85 11.39 -0.76
CA SER A 285 2.15 11.04 -0.16
C SER A 285 3.30 12.00 -0.46
N LYS A 286 3.26 12.69 -1.61
CA LYS A 286 4.25 13.71 -1.95
C LYS A 286 4.36 14.83 -0.91
N GLN A 287 3.28 15.16 -0.20
CA GLN A 287 3.28 16.15 0.89
C GLN A 287 4.30 15.85 1.99
N PHE A 288 4.44 14.59 2.39
CA PHE A 288 5.44 14.21 3.39
C PHE A 288 6.78 13.81 2.77
N LEU A 289 6.80 13.28 1.54
CA LEU A 289 8.03 12.82 0.89
C LEU A 289 9.03 13.97 0.67
N VAL A 290 8.54 15.17 0.38
CA VAL A 290 9.40 16.36 0.17
C VAL A 290 10.12 16.82 1.45
N ARG A 291 9.74 16.31 2.63
CA ARG A 291 10.45 16.58 3.90
C ARG A 291 11.75 15.80 4.03
N PHE A 292 11.94 14.76 3.23
CA PHE A 292 13.17 13.98 3.23
C PHE A 292 14.20 14.66 2.34
N GLU A 293 15.18 15.30 2.97
CA GLU A 293 16.19 16.09 2.26
C GLU A 293 17.21 15.23 1.53
N LYS A 294 17.53 14.06 2.09
CA LYS A 294 18.59 13.16 1.60
C LYS A 294 17.96 11.95 0.91
N GLN A 295 18.34 11.71 -0.34
CA GLN A 295 17.87 10.54 -1.10
C GLN A 295 18.27 9.20 -0.46
N GLU A 296 19.36 9.19 0.31
CA GLU A 296 19.81 8.01 1.07
C GLU A 296 18.78 7.60 2.12
N GLU A 297 18.14 8.56 2.78
CA GLU A 297 17.11 8.29 3.77
C GLU A 297 15.86 7.67 3.14
N LEU A 298 15.39 8.24 2.04
CA LEU A 298 14.29 7.65 1.26
C LEU A 298 14.65 6.23 0.79
N SER A 299 15.90 5.98 0.45
CA SER A 299 16.37 4.64 0.04
C SER A 299 16.34 3.64 1.21
N ARG A 300 16.69 4.06 2.43
CA ARG A 300 16.56 3.22 3.64
C ARG A 300 15.10 2.93 3.96
N LEU A 301 14.23 3.95 3.91
CA LEU A 301 12.79 3.77 4.11
C LEU A 301 12.17 2.81 3.09
N ARG A 302 12.49 2.96 1.81
CA ARG A 302 12.07 2.03 0.73
C ARG A 302 12.60 0.62 0.94
N THR A 303 13.81 0.46 1.47
CA THR A 303 14.35 -0.87 1.80
C THR A 303 13.56 -1.54 2.92
N ARG A 304 13.04 -0.78 3.88
CA ARG A 304 12.23 -1.30 4.99
C ARG A 304 10.77 -1.57 4.62
N LEU A 305 10.18 -0.69 3.81
CA LEU A 305 8.76 -0.77 3.42
C LEU A 305 8.52 -1.61 2.16
N GLY A 306 9.54 -1.76 1.32
CA GLY A 306 9.39 -2.20 -0.07
C GLY A 306 9.32 -1.00 -1.03
N TYR A 307 9.95 -1.13 -2.18
CA TYR A 307 9.98 -0.09 -3.22
C TYR A 307 8.63 0.05 -3.91
N CYS A 308 7.88 -1.04 -4.16
CA CYS A 308 6.53 -0.95 -4.70
C CYS A 308 5.57 -0.28 -3.71
N ALA A 309 5.62 -0.66 -2.43
CA ALA A 309 4.77 -0.06 -1.40
C ALA A 309 5.03 1.45 -1.23
N ALA A 310 6.29 1.88 -1.40
CA ALA A 310 6.73 3.28 -1.31
C ALA A 310 6.83 3.98 -2.68
N PHE A 311 6.25 3.41 -3.73
CA PHE A 311 6.22 4.02 -5.06
C PHE A 311 5.21 5.18 -5.08
N PRO A 312 5.57 6.37 -5.59
CA PRO A 312 4.67 7.52 -5.62
C PRO A 312 3.68 7.39 -6.79
N PHE A 313 2.72 6.45 -6.70
CA PHE A 313 1.82 6.10 -7.80
C PHE A 313 1.08 7.29 -8.42
N ILE A 314 0.57 8.18 -7.57
CA ILE A 314 -0.30 9.29 -7.98
C ILE A 314 0.50 10.51 -8.40
N GLN A 315 1.65 10.75 -7.78
CA GLN A 315 2.50 11.92 -8.03
C GLN A 315 3.98 11.52 -8.26
N PRO A 316 4.29 10.73 -9.30
CA PRO A 316 5.66 10.29 -9.59
C PRO A 316 6.56 11.43 -10.12
N GLU A 317 5.98 12.57 -10.50
CA GLU A 317 6.69 13.69 -11.09
C GLU A 317 7.74 14.27 -10.14
N ASN A 318 8.85 14.72 -10.73
CA ASN A 318 10.03 15.26 -10.06
C ASN A 318 10.74 14.27 -9.13
N THR A 319 10.35 13.00 -9.14
CA THR A 319 11.04 11.95 -8.39
C THR A 319 12.23 11.44 -9.20
N LYS A 320 13.40 11.39 -8.54
CA LYS A 320 14.58 10.68 -9.03
C LYS A 320 14.51 9.23 -8.57
N PHE A 321 14.59 8.31 -9.52
CA PHE A 321 14.60 6.89 -9.27
C PHE A 321 16.01 6.34 -9.46
N VAL A 322 16.45 5.54 -8.49
CA VAL A 322 17.68 4.75 -8.55
C VAL A 322 17.29 3.33 -8.14
N LEU A 323 17.18 2.45 -9.12
CA LEU A 323 16.55 1.13 -8.99
C LEU A 323 17.54 0.04 -9.40
N ASN A 324 17.85 -0.85 -8.46
CA ASN A 324 18.69 -2.01 -8.65
C ASN A 324 17.86 -3.18 -9.19
N LEU A 325 18.05 -3.48 -10.47
CA LEU A 325 17.31 -4.49 -11.22
C LEU A 325 17.60 -5.92 -10.76
N LYS A 326 18.57 -6.15 -9.86
CA LYS A 326 18.76 -7.44 -9.20
C LYS A 326 17.53 -7.85 -8.38
N TYR A 327 16.86 -6.86 -7.77
CA TYR A 327 15.69 -7.10 -6.91
C TYR A 327 14.40 -7.03 -7.73
N HIS A 328 13.55 -8.07 -7.58
CA HIS A 328 12.28 -8.18 -8.30
C HIS A 328 11.36 -6.97 -8.09
N ASP A 329 11.22 -6.54 -6.84
CA ASP A 329 10.40 -5.39 -6.42
C ASP A 329 10.82 -4.10 -7.14
N GLN A 330 12.13 -3.85 -7.29
CA GLN A 330 12.63 -2.67 -7.98
C GLN A 330 12.50 -2.76 -9.50
N ARG A 331 12.57 -3.97 -10.09
CA ARG A 331 12.22 -4.18 -11.51
C ARG A 331 10.74 -3.87 -11.76
N LEU A 332 9.86 -4.23 -10.83
CA LEU A 332 8.44 -3.92 -10.92
C LEU A 332 8.21 -2.40 -10.93
N CYS A 333 8.93 -1.63 -10.10
CA CYS A 333 8.93 -0.16 -10.19
C CYS A 333 9.35 0.36 -11.57
N VAL A 334 10.40 -0.20 -12.19
CA VAL A 334 10.79 0.21 -13.56
C VAL A 334 9.68 -0.11 -14.56
N SER A 335 9.08 -1.30 -14.47
CA SER A 335 7.96 -1.71 -15.31
C SER A 335 6.79 -0.73 -15.22
N MET A 336 6.45 -0.29 -14.00
CA MET A 336 5.40 0.70 -13.75
C MET A 336 5.75 2.08 -14.32
N ILE A 337 6.99 2.55 -14.17
CA ILE A 337 7.46 3.82 -14.75
C ILE A 337 7.33 3.81 -16.27
N VAL A 338 7.70 2.70 -16.92
CA VAL A 338 7.61 2.57 -18.38
C VAL A 338 6.16 2.46 -18.85
N ASP A 339 5.31 1.70 -18.16
CA ASP A 339 3.87 1.61 -18.50
C ASP A 339 3.15 2.96 -18.32
N LEU A 340 3.51 3.73 -17.27
CA LEU A 340 3.06 5.11 -17.08
C LEU A 340 3.45 6.00 -18.27
N ALA A 341 4.73 6.02 -18.64
CA ALA A 341 5.22 6.82 -19.75
C ALA A 341 4.58 6.43 -21.10
N LEU A 342 4.24 5.16 -21.31
CA LEU A 342 3.56 4.71 -22.52
C LEU A 342 2.11 5.20 -22.64
N ARG A 343 1.45 5.46 -21.51
CA ARG A 343 0.04 5.88 -21.45
C ARG A 343 -0.14 7.39 -21.32
N GLU A 344 0.82 8.06 -20.69
CA GLU A 344 0.87 9.51 -20.57
C GLU A 344 1.60 10.07 -21.79
N LYS A 345 2.93 10.25 -21.69
CA LYS A 345 3.77 10.71 -22.79
C LYS A 345 5.14 10.04 -22.67
N TYR A 346 5.62 9.39 -23.72
CA TYR A 346 6.85 8.60 -23.65
C TYR A 346 8.09 9.44 -23.31
N GLY A 347 8.04 10.74 -23.60
CA GLY A 347 9.06 11.72 -23.21
C GLY A 347 9.15 12.01 -21.71
N ASN A 348 8.23 11.48 -20.89
CA ASN A 348 8.16 11.71 -19.45
C ASN A 348 9.33 11.10 -18.66
N ILE A 349 10.05 10.14 -19.25
CA ILE A 349 11.27 9.58 -18.65
C ILE A 349 12.48 10.39 -19.12
N ARG A 350 13.12 11.10 -18.19
CA ARG A 350 14.28 11.97 -18.41
C ARG A 350 15.49 11.47 -17.62
N ASP A 351 16.67 12.03 -17.91
CA ASP A 351 17.93 11.77 -17.19
C ASP A 351 18.23 10.29 -16.94
N TYR A 352 17.92 9.43 -17.91
CA TYR A 352 18.00 7.99 -17.73
C TYR A 352 19.40 7.43 -18.03
N SER A 353 19.77 6.38 -17.31
CA SER A 353 21.00 5.60 -17.56
C SER A 353 20.90 4.21 -16.94
N LEU A 354 21.63 3.24 -17.48
CA LEU A 354 21.76 1.90 -16.92
C LEU A 354 23.22 1.60 -16.61
N THR A 355 23.57 1.42 -15.34
CA THR A 355 24.87 0.89 -14.94
C THR A 355 24.79 -0.63 -14.87
N ASN A 356 25.52 -1.34 -15.72
CA ASN A 356 25.59 -2.80 -15.73
C ASN A 356 26.35 -3.34 -14.51
N GLU A 357 26.30 -4.67 -14.28
CA GLU A 357 27.01 -5.31 -13.17
C GLU A 357 28.54 -5.17 -13.23
N ASP A 358 29.10 -4.97 -14.43
CA ASP A 358 30.53 -4.73 -14.65
C ASP A 358 30.95 -3.27 -14.38
N GLY A 359 30.01 -2.40 -14.00
CA GLY A 359 30.22 -0.98 -13.76
C GLY A 359 30.17 -0.12 -15.02
N THR A 360 30.00 -0.69 -16.21
CA THR A 360 29.81 0.10 -17.44
C THR A 360 28.47 0.82 -17.41
N THR A 361 28.45 2.10 -17.81
CA THR A 361 27.21 2.88 -17.90
C THR A 361 26.77 2.96 -19.36
N ASP A 362 25.61 2.37 -19.67
CA ASP A 362 24.89 2.55 -20.91
C ASP A 362 24.06 3.85 -20.83
N PRO A 363 24.36 4.87 -21.67
CA PRO A 363 23.59 6.11 -21.72
C PRO A 363 22.21 5.94 -22.36
N MET A 364 21.90 4.76 -22.92
CA MET A 364 20.62 4.43 -23.54
C MET A 364 20.23 5.40 -24.65
N THR A 365 21.13 5.66 -25.62
CA THR A 365 20.93 6.71 -26.64
C THR A 365 19.66 6.58 -27.49
N MET A 366 19.06 5.39 -27.53
CA MET A 366 17.80 5.11 -28.22
C MET A 366 16.55 5.27 -27.33
N GLY A 367 16.72 5.74 -26.10
CA GLY A 367 15.68 5.81 -25.07
C GLY A 367 15.51 4.51 -24.27
N VAL A 368 14.65 4.58 -23.26
CA VAL A 368 14.29 3.44 -22.40
C VAL A 368 13.39 2.47 -23.16
N PRO A 369 13.76 1.19 -23.38
CA PRO A 369 12.97 0.30 -24.23
C PRO A 369 11.50 0.16 -23.79
N ARG A 370 10.56 0.37 -24.74
CA ARG A 370 9.11 0.19 -24.49
C ARG A 370 8.74 -1.20 -23.97
N SER A 371 9.51 -2.21 -24.37
CA SER A 371 9.30 -3.59 -23.93
C SER A 371 9.51 -3.77 -22.42
N TRP A 372 10.16 -2.84 -21.73
CA TRP A 372 10.36 -2.89 -20.28
C TRP A 372 9.07 -2.69 -19.47
N ALA A 373 7.95 -2.30 -20.10
CA ALA A 373 6.63 -2.40 -19.49
C ALA A 373 6.21 -3.86 -19.21
N ASP A 374 6.81 -4.83 -19.90
CA ASP A 374 6.73 -6.26 -19.56
C ASP A 374 7.92 -6.63 -18.67
N LEU A 375 7.61 -7.03 -17.43
CA LEU A 375 8.60 -7.42 -16.42
C LEU A 375 9.55 -8.52 -16.91
N ALA A 376 9.09 -9.42 -17.79
CA ALA A 376 9.92 -10.50 -18.33
C ALA A 376 10.98 -10.04 -19.34
N LYS A 377 10.86 -8.80 -19.85
CA LYS A 377 11.80 -8.18 -20.80
C LYS A 377 12.80 -7.24 -20.13
N LEU A 378 12.64 -6.97 -18.83
CA LEU A 378 13.60 -6.19 -18.07
C LEU A 378 14.90 -6.97 -17.84
N PRO A 379 16.06 -6.31 -17.84
CA PRO A 379 17.31 -6.92 -17.39
C PRO A 379 17.16 -7.47 -15.96
N SER A 380 17.79 -8.60 -15.69
CA SER A 380 17.78 -9.23 -14.36
C SER A 380 18.77 -8.62 -13.36
N SER A 381 19.60 -7.67 -13.81
CA SER A 381 20.63 -7.01 -13.01
C SER A 381 21.01 -5.63 -13.56
N GLY A 382 21.82 -4.88 -12.80
CA GLY A 382 22.20 -3.50 -13.09
C GLY A 382 21.46 -2.45 -12.24
N ILE A 383 21.87 -1.19 -12.34
CA ILE A 383 21.25 -0.05 -11.64
C ILE A 383 20.69 0.91 -12.68
N PHE A 384 19.37 0.95 -12.79
CA PHE A 384 18.66 1.90 -13.63
C PHE A 384 18.42 3.20 -12.87
N ARG A 385 18.71 4.33 -13.51
CA ARG A 385 18.44 5.67 -13.00
C ARG A 385 17.55 6.39 -13.98
N CYS A 386 16.59 7.18 -13.48
CA CYS A 386 15.81 8.11 -14.29
C CYS A 386 15.15 9.18 -13.43
N ARG A 387 14.63 10.22 -14.07
CA ARG A 387 13.68 11.17 -13.49
C ARG A 387 12.35 11.05 -14.25
N TYR A 388 11.25 11.05 -13.53
CA TYR A 388 9.93 11.12 -14.14
C TYR A 388 9.39 12.56 -14.09
N VAL A 389 8.88 13.07 -15.20
CA VAL A 389 8.21 14.37 -15.33
C VAL A 389 6.91 14.17 -16.09
N CYS A 390 5.86 14.91 -15.78
CA CYS A 390 4.60 14.82 -16.52
C CYS A 390 3.86 16.15 -16.39
N SER A 391 3.43 16.71 -17.51
CA SER A 391 2.55 17.88 -17.49
C SER A 391 1.18 17.51 -16.90
N PRO A 392 0.47 18.45 -16.27
CA PRO A 392 -0.86 18.22 -15.70
C PRO A 392 -1.88 17.57 -16.66
N GLU A 393 -1.88 18.00 -17.92
CA GLU A 393 -2.81 17.58 -18.97
C GLU A 393 -2.54 16.16 -19.48
N ASP A 394 -1.31 15.65 -19.35
CA ASP A 394 -0.92 14.30 -19.77
C ASP A 394 -1.22 13.23 -18.69
N ARG A 395 -1.62 13.65 -17.49
CA ARG A 395 -1.78 12.74 -16.33
C ARG A 395 -2.95 11.78 -16.53
N GLN A 396 -2.66 10.48 -16.50
CA GLN A 396 -3.68 9.45 -16.57
C GLN A 396 -4.07 8.99 -15.16
N VAL A 397 -4.80 9.82 -14.42
CA VAL A 397 -5.11 9.60 -12.98
C VAL A 397 -5.80 8.26 -12.73
N GLU A 398 -6.74 7.85 -13.58
CA GLU A 398 -7.44 6.56 -13.44
C GLU A 398 -6.48 5.37 -13.65
N PHE A 399 -5.51 5.52 -14.54
CA PHE A 399 -4.48 4.50 -14.71
C PHE A 399 -3.50 4.46 -13.51
N ARG A 400 -3.11 5.64 -12.98
CA ARG A 400 -2.30 5.74 -11.75
C ARG A 400 -3.00 5.07 -10.56
N LYS A 401 -4.32 5.29 -10.39
CA LYS A 401 -5.14 4.59 -9.39
C LYS A 401 -5.08 3.08 -9.56
N LYS A 402 -5.24 2.59 -10.80
CA LYS A 402 -5.15 1.16 -11.08
C LYS A 402 -3.79 0.59 -10.64
N LEU A 403 -2.69 1.28 -10.94
CA LEU A 403 -1.36 0.86 -10.48
C LEU A 403 -1.25 0.87 -8.95
N ALA A 404 -1.77 1.92 -8.30
CA ALA A 404 -1.77 2.05 -6.84
C ALA A 404 -2.56 0.95 -6.14
N GLN A 405 -3.70 0.54 -6.69
CA GLN A 405 -4.49 -0.58 -6.19
C GLN A 405 -3.77 -1.91 -6.44
N THR A 406 -3.28 -2.13 -7.67
CA THR A 406 -2.68 -3.40 -8.07
C THR A 406 -1.39 -3.70 -7.31
N TYR A 407 -0.53 -2.71 -7.12
CA TYR A 407 0.83 -2.90 -6.62
C TYR A 407 1.10 -2.24 -5.27
N GLY A 408 0.33 -1.21 -4.91
CA GLY A 408 0.46 -0.48 -3.65
C GLY A 408 -0.60 -0.85 -2.61
N TYR A 409 -1.62 -1.65 -2.99
CA TYR A 409 -2.79 -1.97 -2.17
C TYR A 409 -3.46 -0.71 -1.58
N MET A 410 -3.38 0.41 -2.30
CA MET A 410 -4.00 1.67 -1.90
C MET A 410 -5.50 1.61 -2.13
N ALA A 411 -6.28 2.22 -1.23
CA ALA A 411 -7.69 2.44 -1.47
C ALA A 411 -7.88 3.31 -2.73
N GLY A 412 -8.69 2.85 -3.68
CA GLY A 412 -8.97 3.58 -4.93
C GLY A 412 -10.08 4.63 -4.81
N ASN A 413 -10.56 4.88 -3.59
CA ASN A 413 -11.76 5.68 -3.32
C ASN A 413 -11.44 7.17 -3.21
N PHE A 414 -10.79 7.75 -4.22
CA PHE A 414 -10.55 9.19 -4.28
C PHE A 414 -10.82 9.72 -5.69
N SER A 415 -11.17 11.00 -5.79
CA SER A 415 -11.36 11.73 -7.03
C SER A 415 -10.09 12.54 -7.37
N PRO A 416 -9.91 12.97 -8.63
CA PRO A 416 -8.79 13.84 -8.99
C PRO A 416 -8.70 15.14 -8.16
N SER A 417 -9.84 15.67 -7.67
CA SER A 417 -9.88 16.84 -6.80
C SER A 417 -9.39 16.58 -5.37
N ASP A 418 -9.38 15.33 -4.93
CA ASP A 418 -8.84 14.95 -3.62
C ASP A 418 -7.31 14.89 -3.63
N VAL A 419 -6.69 14.93 -4.81
CA VAL A 419 -5.24 14.94 -5.00
C VAL A 419 -4.72 16.35 -4.79
N SER A 420 -4.04 16.53 -3.66
CA SER A 420 -3.22 17.70 -3.38
C SER A 420 -1.90 17.58 -4.14
N TRP A 421 -1.89 18.07 -5.37
CA TRP A 421 -0.67 18.18 -6.18
C TRP A 421 0.38 18.99 -5.43
N TRP A 422 1.55 18.40 -5.22
CA TRP A 422 2.59 18.98 -4.39
C TRP A 422 3.94 19.00 -5.10
N THR A 423 4.73 20.03 -4.85
CA THR A 423 6.10 20.15 -5.35
C THR A 423 6.99 20.65 -4.22
N GLY A 424 8.11 19.96 -3.99
CA GLY A 424 9.04 20.36 -2.94
C GLY A 424 9.87 21.57 -3.36
N LEU A 425 10.14 22.51 -2.44
CA LEU A 425 10.99 23.69 -2.73
C LEU A 425 12.37 23.30 -3.26
N LYS A 426 12.93 22.17 -2.80
CA LYS A 426 14.24 21.65 -3.26
C LYS A 426 14.21 21.05 -4.67
N GLU A 427 13.02 20.79 -5.21
CA GLU A 427 12.87 20.34 -6.60
C GLU A 427 12.95 21.52 -7.57
N ALA A 428 12.64 22.74 -7.10
CA ALA A 428 12.74 23.98 -7.85
C ALA A 428 14.19 24.49 -7.84
N GLY A 429 14.63 25.06 -8.96
CA GLY A 429 15.92 25.75 -9.03
C GLY A 429 15.86 27.12 -8.33
N ASP A 430 17.02 27.64 -7.91
CA ASP A 430 17.12 28.92 -7.21
C ASP A 430 16.41 30.07 -7.96
N ASP A 431 16.53 30.11 -9.28
CA ASP A 431 15.86 31.11 -10.12
C ASP A 431 14.32 31.04 -10.05
N VAL A 432 13.76 29.83 -9.88
CA VAL A 432 12.30 29.63 -9.72
C VAL A 432 11.87 30.14 -8.34
N LEU A 433 12.70 29.91 -7.32
CA LEU A 433 12.43 30.39 -5.96
C LEU A 433 12.56 31.93 -5.89
N ASP A 434 13.53 32.53 -6.57
CA ASP A 434 13.68 33.98 -6.70
C ASP A 434 12.44 34.62 -7.36
N LEU A 435 11.88 33.97 -8.39
CA LEU A 435 10.64 34.41 -9.03
C LEU A 435 9.45 34.30 -8.06
N LEU A 436 9.35 33.17 -7.36
CA LEU A 436 8.26 32.92 -6.42
C LEU A 436 8.29 33.94 -5.27
N GLU A 437 9.47 34.25 -4.72
CA GLU A 437 9.66 35.28 -3.70
C GLU A 437 9.17 36.65 -4.21
N PHE A 438 9.52 37.00 -5.45
CA PHE A 438 9.02 38.22 -6.09
C PHE A 438 7.48 38.21 -6.16
N PHE A 439 6.86 37.11 -6.57
CA PHE A 439 5.39 37.03 -6.62
C PHE A 439 4.75 37.12 -5.24
N ILE A 440 5.29 36.45 -4.22
CA ILE A 440 4.81 36.51 -2.83
C ILE A 440 4.81 37.94 -2.30
N SER A 441 5.80 38.75 -2.69
CA SER A 441 5.89 40.14 -2.25
C SER A 441 4.87 41.10 -2.91
N ARG A 442 4.24 40.68 -4.02
CA ARG A 442 3.48 41.59 -4.91
C ARG A 442 2.04 41.17 -5.19
N TYR A 443 1.75 39.88 -5.14
CA TYR A 443 0.46 39.30 -5.50
C TYR A 443 -0.14 38.54 -4.33
N ASN A 444 -1.47 38.38 -4.33
CA ASN A 444 -2.13 37.50 -3.36
C ASN A 444 -2.14 36.04 -3.83
N HIS A 445 -2.15 35.85 -5.16
CA HIS A 445 -2.19 34.55 -5.84
C HIS A 445 -1.31 34.57 -7.09
N VAL A 446 -0.68 33.43 -7.42
CA VAL A 446 0.16 33.32 -8.62
C VAL A 446 -0.62 33.50 -9.93
N ASP A 447 -1.94 33.26 -9.92
CA ASP A 447 -2.82 33.46 -11.08
C ASP A 447 -2.93 34.94 -11.48
N GLU A 448 -2.78 35.87 -10.52
CA GLU A 448 -2.73 37.31 -10.81
C GLU A 448 -1.45 37.65 -11.59
N ALA A 449 -0.32 37.08 -11.18
CA ALA A 449 0.95 37.24 -11.89
C ALA A 449 0.89 36.65 -13.31
N PHE A 450 0.23 35.49 -13.49
CA PHE A 450 0.02 34.92 -14.82
C PHE A 450 -0.74 35.88 -15.73
N ARG A 451 -1.88 36.41 -15.28
CA ARG A 451 -2.71 37.34 -16.07
C ARG A 451 -1.99 38.62 -16.43
N ASP A 452 -1.20 39.17 -15.51
CA ASP A 452 -0.39 40.37 -15.75
C ASP A 452 0.71 40.11 -16.81
N ILE A 453 1.36 38.94 -16.78
CA ILE A 453 2.41 38.56 -17.74
C ILE A 453 1.82 38.22 -19.12
N ASP A 454 0.65 37.58 -19.16
CA ASP A 454 -0.06 37.20 -20.40
C ASP A 454 -0.63 38.41 -21.15
N GLY A 455 -0.53 39.61 -20.56
CA GLY A 455 -1.10 40.84 -21.13
C GLY A 455 -2.61 40.86 -21.09
N GLY A 456 -3.23 40.17 -20.12
CA GLY A 456 -4.67 40.19 -19.88
C GLY A 456 -5.16 41.62 -19.62
N VAL A 457 -6.25 42.01 -20.27
CA VAL A 457 -6.89 43.32 -20.05
C VAL A 457 -7.28 43.41 -18.58
N LYS A 458 -6.79 44.44 -17.87
CA LYS A 458 -7.29 44.75 -16.53
C LYS A 458 -8.79 45.05 -16.63
N GLU A 459 -9.59 44.45 -15.75
CA GLU A 459 -11.04 44.69 -15.71
C GLU A 459 -11.33 46.20 -15.76
N GLY A 460 -11.86 46.68 -16.90
CA GLY A 460 -12.22 48.09 -17.11
C GLY A 460 -11.42 48.86 -18.17
N GLU A 461 -10.32 48.33 -18.71
CA GLU A 461 -9.62 48.93 -19.86
C GLU A 461 -10.21 48.43 -21.19
N ASN A 462 -10.30 49.29 -22.21
CA ASN A 462 -10.86 48.92 -23.51
C ASN A 462 -10.03 47.77 -24.12
N ALA A 463 -10.66 46.60 -24.29
CA ALA A 463 -10.11 45.35 -24.81
C ALA A 463 -9.65 45.39 -26.29
N GLY A 464 -9.22 46.55 -26.77
CA GLY A 464 -9.08 46.84 -28.20
C GLY A 464 -7.92 46.16 -28.91
N ASN A 465 -6.97 45.49 -28.24
CA ASN A 465 -5.89 44.82 -28.96
C ASN A 465 -5.02 43.78 -28.20
N THR A 466 -5.37 43.34 -26.99
CA THR A 466 -4.57 42.33 -26.26
C THR A 466 -5.13 40.94 -26.52
N THR A 467 -4.38 40.13 -27.26
CA THR A 467 -4.68 38.73 -27.53
C THR A 467 -4.12 37.86 -26.41
N SER A 468 -4.68 37.94 -25.21
CA SER A 468 -4.45 36.90 -24.19
C SER A 468 -5.05 35.61 -24.73
N ASN A 469 -4.20 34.65 -25.03
CA ASN A 469 -4.56 33.31 -25.51
C ASN A 469 -4.63 32.31 -24.33
N GLY A 470 -4.25 32.73 -23.12
CA GLY A 470 -4.18 31.86 -21.94
C GLY A 470 -2.95 30.96 -21.91
N GLU A 471 -1.95 31.23 -22.75
CA GLU A 471 -0.71 30.46 -22.89
C GLU A 471 0.49 31.40 -23.04
N LEU A 472 1.45 31.30 -22.12
CA LEU A 472 2.64 32.14 -22.15
C LEU A 472 3.73 31.54 -23.03
N THR A 473 4.09 32.20 -24.13
CA THR A 473 5.34 31.89 -24.85
C THR A 473 6.55 32.42 -24.08
N LEU A 474 7.75 31.90 -24.35
CA LEU A 474 8.98 32.41 -23.74
C LEU A 474 9.17 33.92 -23.96
N ARG A 475 8.74 34.45 -25.11
CA ARG A 475 8.84 35.88 -25.42
C ARG A 475 7.89 36.72 -24.59
N GLU A 476 6.65 36.26 -24.42
CA GLU A 476 5.66 36.92 -23.55
C GLU A 476 6.10 36.87 -22.09
N PHE A 477 6.63 35.73 -21.64
CA PHE A 477 7.19 35.59 -20.30
C PHE A 477 8.36 36.57 -20.06
N GLU A 478 9.34 36.65 -20.98
CA GLU A 478 10.45 37.60 -20.90
C GLU A 478 10.00 39.07 -20.89
N ALA A 479 9.00 39.43 -21.70
CA ALA A 479 8.46 40.77 -21.78
C ALA A 479 7.64 41.12 -20.52
N GLY A 480 6.70 40.24 -20.14
CA GLY A 480 5.83 40.43 -18.99
C GLY A 480 6.60 40.53 -17.68
N LEU A 481 7.69 39.77 -17.49
CA LEU A 481 8.58 39.94 -16.32
C LEU A 481 9.17 41.35 -16.23
N LYS A 482 9.50 41.98 -17.37
CA LYS A 482 9.98 43.37 -17.41
C LYS A 482 8.86 44.37 -17.13
N ASP A 483 7.68 44.12 -17.67
CA ASP A 483 6.52 45.00 -17.53
C ASP A 483 6.00 45.04 -16.08
N ILE A 484 6.05 43.91 -15.36
CA ILE A 484 5.72 43.85 -13.93
C ILE A 484 6.87 44.32 -13.02
N GLY A 485 8.02 44.69 -13.59
CA GLY A 485 9.18 45.22 -12.86
C GLY A 485 10.01 44.17 -12.11
N CYS A 486 10.01 42.92 -12.56
CA CYS A 486 10.85 41.86 -11.98
C CYS A 486 12.30 41.97 -12.50
N PHE A 487 13.20 42.51 -11.66
CA PHE A 487 14.62 42.68 -12.00
C PHE A 487 15.55 41.64 -11.34
N LYS A 488 15.01 40.58 -10.70
CA LYS A 488 15.79 39.54 -9.99
C LYS A 488 16.79 38.80 -10.91
N PHE A 489 16.51 38.74 -12.20
CA PHE A 489 17.35 38.04 -13.20
C PHE A 489 18.37 38.93 -13.91
N LYS A 490 18.37 40.25 -13.66
CA LYS A 490 19.23 41.20 -14.38
C LYS A 490 20.71 40.90 -14.15
N GLY A 491 21.47 40.74 -15.23
CA GLY A 491 22.92 40.53 -15.15
C GLY A 491 23.48 39.61 -16.24
N PRO A 492 24.70 39.09 -16.06
CA PRO A 492 25.21 38.02 -16.90
C PRO A 492 24.21 36.85 -16.93
N ASN A 493 23.98 36.29 -18.10
CA ASN A 493 23.11 35.12 -18.30
C ASN A 493 21.63 35.34 -17.97
N GLU A 494 21.13 36.59 -17.93
CA GLU A 494 19.71 36.91 -17.70
C GLU A 494 18.75 36.04 -18.54
N LYS A 495 19.02 35.94 -19.86
CA LYS A 495 18.23 35.11 -20.78
C LYS A 495 18.27 33.62 -20.46
N GLU A 496 19.41 33.12 -20.00
CA GLU A 496 19.57 31.70 -19.66
C GLU A 496 18.83 31.35 -18.36
N ARG A 497 18.90 32.24 -17.36
CA ARG A 497 18.16 32.12 -16.09
C ARG A 497 16.65 32.14 -16.32
N ILE A 498 16.14 33.14 -17.06
CA ILE A 498 14.72 33.23 -17.42
C ILE A 498 14.29 31.99 -18.23
N GLY A 499 15.09 31.58 -19.22
CA GLY A 499 14.84 30.36 -19.98
C GLY A 499 14.87 29.10 -19.12
N GLY A 500 15.67 29.07 -18.04
CA GLY A 500 15.69 27.99 -17.05
C GLY A 500 14.38 27.91 -16.26
N VAL A 501 13.87 29.05 -15.79
CA VAL A 501 12.55 29.14 -15.13
C VAL A 501 11.44 28.73 -16.08
N PHE A 502 11.45 29.23 -17.32
CA PHE A 502 10.44 28.87 -18.31
C PHE A 502 10.42 27.36 -18.60
N ARG A 503 11.59 26.72 -18.78
CA ARG A 503 11.68 25.25 -18.95
C ARG A 503 11.20 24.46 -17.74
N TYR A 504 11.27 25.04 -16.54
CA TYR A 504 10.71 24.41 -15.34
C TYR A 504 9.18 24.47 -15.35
N LEU A 505 8.63 25.58 -15.85
CA LEU A 505 7.18 25.79 -15.98
C LEU A 505 6.58 25.08 -17.19
N ASP A 506 7.36 24.72 -18.20
CA ASP A 506 6.96 23.94 -19.40
C ASP A 506 7.53 22.50 -19.33
N PRO A 507 6.99 21.62 -18.46
CA PRO A 507 7.41 20.22 -18.40
C PRO A 507 7.13 19.46 -19.71
N GLY A 508 6.16 19.91 -20.51
CA GLY A 508 5.77 19.31 -21.79
C GLY A 508 6.82 19.53 -22.88
N GLY A 509 7.56 20.63 -22.80
CA GLY A 509 8.52 21.10 -23.79
C GLY A 509 7.85 21.63 -25.06
N GLU A 510 6.63 22.16 -24.93
CA GLU A 510 5.79 22.60 -26.05
C GLU A 510 6.15 24.03 -26.50
N GLY A 511 6.88 24.77 -25.65
CA GLY A 511 7.34 26.13 -25.91
C GLY A 511 6.35 27.21 -25.48
N ASN A 512 5.25 26.80 -24.84
CA ASN A 512 4.24 27.61 -24.18
C ASN A 512 4.01 27.07 -22.76
N VAL A 513 3.51 27.92 -21.86
CA VAL A 513 3.13 27.55 -20.49
C VAL A 513 1.66 27.88 -20.31
N SER A 514 0.84 26.85 -20.11
CA SER A 514 -0.58 27.01 -19.81
C SER A 514 -0.79 27.49 -18.36
N LEU A 515 -1.99 28.00 -18.07
CA LEU A 515 -2.38 28.33 -16.69
C LEU A 515 -2.30 27.10 -15.76
N GLN A 516 -2.58 25.89 -16.26
CA GLN A 516 -2.52 24.66 -15.45
C GLN A 516 -1.08 24.29 -15.09
N GLU A 517 -0.15 24.45 -16.01
CA GLU A 517 1.28 24.27 -15.73
C GLU A 517 1.80 25.34 -14.76
N TRP A 518 1.33 26.58 -14.91
CA TRP A 518 1.66 27.68 -14.01
C TRP A 518 1.27 27.42 -12.55
N GLN A 519 0.20 26.65 -12.31
CA GLN A 519 -0.23 26.25 -10.96
C GLN A 519 0.82 25.46 -10.18
N ILE A 520 1.91 24.98 -10.81
CA ILE A 520 3.06 24.45 -10.06
C ILE A 520 3.66 25.49 -9.10
N LEU A 521 3.60 26.78 -9.45
CA LEU A 521 4.03 27.88 -8.58
C LEU A 521 3.10 28.05 -7.38
N ASP A 522 1.80 27.79 -7.53
CA ASP A 522 0.85 27.79 -6.40
C ASP A 522 1.19 26.68 -5.40
N GLN A 523 1.64 25.52 -5.89
CA GLN A 523 2.10 24.42 -5.02
C GLN A 523 3.34 24.82 -4.23
N LEU A 524 4.32 25.44 -4.89
CA LEU A 524 5.52 25.96 -4.21
C LEU A 524 5.17 27.10 -3.24
N TRP A 525 4.22 27.97 -3.61
CA TRP A 525 3.72 29.05 -2.77
C TRP A 525 3.12 28.51 -1.47
N LYS A 526 2.26 27.49 -1.57
CA LYS A 526 1.67 26.80 -0.42
C LYS A 526 2.72 26.15 0.46
N GLU A 527 3.72 25.50 -0.13
CA GLU A 527 4.86 24.94 0.62
C GLU A 527 5.61 26.05 1.37
N HIS A 528 5.92 27.18 0.71
CA HIS A 528 6.60 28.33 1.33
C HIS A 528 5.80 28.94 2.49
N LEU A 529 4.50 29.20 2.30
CA LEU A 529 3.64 29.73 3.37
C LEU A 529 3.41 28.72 4.50
N GLY A 530 3.37 27.42 4.19
CA GLY A 530 3.24 26.36 5.17
C GLY A 530 4.44 26.30 6.13
N PHE A 531 5.64 26.65 5.67
CA PHE A 531 6.81 26.79 6.54
C PHE A 531 6.70 27.97 7.51
N SER A 532 6.00 29.04 7.16
CA SER A 532 5.87 30.22 8.03
C SER A 532 4.86 30.05 9.16
N LYS A 533 3.98 29.04 9.08
CA LYS A 533 2.94 28.76 10.08
C LYS A 533 3.32 27.69 11.11
N ILE A 534 4.36 26.88 10.82
CA ILE A 534 4.89 25.83 11.71
C ILE A 534 6.15 26.39 12.38
#